data_AF-A0A379ZHW1-F1
#
_entry.id   AF-A0A379ZHW1-F1
#
_cell.length_a   1.000
_cell.length_b   1.000
_cell.length_c   1.000
_cell.angle_alpha   90.00
_cell.angle_beta   90.00
_cell.angle_gamma   90.00
#
_symmetry.space_group_name_H-M   'P 1'
#
loop_
_entity.id
_entity.type
_entity.pdbx_description
1 polymer ?
#
loop_
_entity_poly.entity_id
_entity_poly.type
_entity_poly.pdbx_seq_one_letter_code
_entity_poly.pdbx_strand_id
1 'polypeptide(L)'
;MRGQKYVLQVAPEDCTGCNLCVEVCPAKDRQNPEIKAINMASRLDNLTAEKDNYDFFLQLPEIDPAQLERIDIRTSQLITPLFEYSGACSGCGETPYIKLLTQLYGDRLLIANATGCSSIYGGNLPTTPYTTNAEGRGPAWANSLFEDNAEFGLGFRLTVDQHRARVLRLLNSLAPQLPEQLVNALQMDDVAPEPRRKQIAELRTLLASFEGEDARQLAADADYLVDKSIWLIGGDGWAYDIGFGGLDHVLSLTENVNVLVLDTQCYSNTGGQQSKATPLGAVTKFGEHGKRKARKDLGVSMMMYGHVYVAQISLGGAA
;
A
#
# COMPACT_ATOMS: atom_id res chain seq x y z
N MET A 1 10.34 -10.62 -21.65
CA MET A 1 9.07 -10.93 -22.36
C MET A 1 9.27 -10.99 -23.87
N ARG A 2 10.00 -12.01 -24.38
CA ARG A 2 10.11 -12.25 -25.84
C ARG A 2 8.87 -12.99 -26.32
N GLY A 3 8.30 -12.59 -27.46
CA GLY A 3 7.14 -13.27 -28.06
C GLY A 3 5.77 -12.81 -27.54
N GLN A 4 5.72 -11.88 -26.59
CA GLN A 4 4.47 -11.27 -26.12
C GLN A 4 4.20 -9.93 -26.83
N LYS A 5 2.92 -9.55 -26.90
CA LYS A 5 2.50 -8.21 -27.31
C LYS A 5 2.35 -7.32 -26.08
N TYR A 6 2.55 -6.02 -26.26
CA TYR A 6 2.39 -5.02 -25.21
C TYR A 6 1.43 -3.94 -25.69
N VAL A 7 0.51 -3.55 -24.81
CA VAL A 7 -0.42 -2.43 -25.01
C VAL A 7 -0.46 -1.61 -23.73
N LEU A 8 -0.59 -0.29 -23.88
CA LEU A 8 -0.91 0.59 -22.77
C LEU A 8 -2.38 0.99 -22.93
N GLN A 9 -3.24 0.44 -22.08
CA GLN A 9 -4.67 0.73 -22.09
C GLN A 9 -5.02 1.79 -21.04
N VAL A 10 -5.94 2.69 -21.37
CA VAL A 10 -6.50 3.68 -20.43
C VAL A 10 -7.89 3.24 -19.99
N ALA A 11 -8.25 3.52 -18.74
CA ALA A 11 -9.64 3.47 -18.26
C ALA A 11 -10.30 4.84 -18.56
N PRO A 12 -11.10 4.97 -19.64
CA PRO A 12 -11.55 6.27 -20.12
C PRO A 12 -12.65 6.91 -19.26
N GLU A 13 -13.32 6.13 -18.41
CA GLU A 13 -14.36 6.61 -17.49
C GLU A 13 -13.78 7.08 -16.16
N ASP A 14 -12.64 6.52 -15.76
CA ASP A 14 -11.98 6.85 -14.49
C ASP A 14 -10.81 7.84 -14.64
N CYS A 15 -10.37 8.11 -15.87
CA CYS A 15 -9.33 9.10 -16.14
C CYS A 15 -9.80 10.51 -15.73
N THR A 16 -9.04 11.17 -14.86
CA THR A 16 -9.32 12.52 -14.37
C THR A 16 -8.74 13.64 -15.25
N GLY A 17 -8.09 13.29 -16.36
CA GLY A 17 -7.50 14.25 -17.30
C GLY A 17 -6.31 15.05 -16.75
N CYS A 18 -5.60 14.56 -15.73
CA CYS A 18 -4.52 15.28 -15.05
C CYS A 18 -3.27 15.54 -15.90
N ASN A 19 -3.17 14.96 -17.10
CA ASN A 19 -2.05 15.07 -18.04
C ASN A 19 -0.69 14.51 -17.54
N LEU A 20 -0.57 14.05 -16.30
CA LEU A 20 0.72 13.60 -15.73
C LEU A 20 1.37 12.45 -16.51
N CYS A 21 0.60 11.47 -16.98
CA CYS A 21 1.14 10.35 -17.77
C CYS A 21 1.78 10.83 -19.08
N VAL A 22 1.16 11.78 -19.77
CA VAL A 22 1.68 12.39 -20.99
C VAL A 22 2.89 13.27 -20.69
N GLU A 23 2.87 14.04 -19.60
CA GLU A 23 4.01 14.86 -19.18
C GLU A 23 5.27 14.02 -18.96
N VAL A 24 5.16 12.94 -18.18
CA VAL A 24 6.29 12.07 -17.85
C VAL A 24 6.71 11.11 -18.96
N CYS A 25 5.95 11.03 -20.06
CA CYS A 25 6.24 10.11 -21.15
C CYS A 25 7.62 10.44 -21.78
N PRO A 26 8.60 9.53 -21.69
CA PRO A 26 9.95 9.80 -22.18
C PRO A 26 10.07 9.59 -23.70
N ALA A 27 9.10 8.91 -24.32
CA ALA A 27 9.13 8.55 -25.73
C ALA A 27 8.48 9.64 -26.58
N LYS A 28 9.26 10.18 -27.53
CA LYS A 28 8.85 11.22 -28.48
C LYS A 28 9.00 10.71 -29.90
N ASP A 29 8.12 11.18 -30.79
CA ASP A 29 8.26 10.94 -32.21
C ASP A 29 9.56 11.55 -32.74
N ARG A 30 10.18 10.89 -33.73
CA ARG A 30 11.49 11.27 -34.25
C ARG A 30 11.43 12.49 -35.17
N GLN A 31 10.29 12.75 -35.81
CA GLN A 31 10.09 13.85 -36.74
C GLN A 31 9.43 15.05 -36.06
N ASN A 32 8.52 14.81 -35.12
CA ASN A 32 7.84 15.85 -34.36
C ASN A 32 7.88 15.59 -32.84
N PRO A 33 8.82 16.21 -32.10
CA PRO A 33 8.98 16.01 -30.65
C PRO A 33 7.77 16.41 -29.78
N GLU A 34 6.82 17.16 -30.32
CA GLU A 34 5.55 17.48 -29.65
C GLU A 34 4.63 16.26 -29.55
N ILE A 35 4.78 15.28 -30.45
CA ILE A 35 4.03 14.03 -30.41
C ILE A 35 4.79 13.05 -29.52
N LYS A 36 4.18 12.66 -28.41
CA LYS A 36 4.71 11.62 -27.51
C LYS A 36 4.09 10.26 -27.82
N ALA A 37 4.57 9.18 -27.19
CA ALA A 37 3.97 7.86 -27.36
C ALA A 37 2.53 7.78 -26.83
N ILE A 38 2.17 8.66 -25.89
CA ILE A 38 0.82 8.90 -25.40
C ILE A 38 0.53 10.40 -25.42
N ASN A 39 -0.66 10.80 -25.83
CA ASN A 39 -1.04 12.21 -25.98
C ASN A 39 -2.47 12.41 -25.45
N MET A 40 -2.77 13.62 -24.98
CA MET A 40 -4.12 13.98 -24.56
C MET A 40 -5.03 14.09 -25.78
N ALA A 41 -6.21 13.46 -25.69
CA ALA A 41 -7.26 13.53 -26.70
C ALA A 41 -8.61 13.83 -26.06
N SER A 42 -9.55 14.31 -26.87
CA SER A 42 -10.93 14.56 -26.44
C SER A 42 -11.59 13.27 -25.95
N ARG A 43 -12.07 13.27 -24.70
CA ARG A 43 -12.83 12.14 -24.16
C ARG A 43 -14.09 11.88 -24.98
N LEU A 44 -14.81 12.93 -25.40
CA LEU A 44 -16.08 12.78 -26.11
C LEU A 44 -15.92 12.03 -27.43
N ASP A 45 -14.82 12.27 -28.13
CA ASP A 45 -14.58 11.68 -29.45
C ASP A 45 -14.05 10.24 -29.36
N ASN A 46 -13.49 9.84 -28.21
CA ASN A 46 -12.80 8.56 -28.04
C ASN A 46 -13.47 7.61 -27.03
N LEU A 47 -14.45 8.08 -26.25
CA LEU A 47 -15.01 7.33 -25.12
C LEU A 47 -15.54 5.95 -25.53
N THR A 48 -16.35 5.86 -26.58
CA THR A 48 -16.96 4.60 -26.99
C THR A 48 -15.90 3.55 -27.37
N ALA A 49 -14.94 3.92 -28.21
CA ALA A 49 -13.89 3.01 -28.65
C ALA A 49 -12.98 2.57 -27.48
N GLU A 50 -12.59 3.50 -26.61
CA GLU A 50 -11.73 3.18 -25.47
C GLU A 50 -12.45 2.37 -24.40
N LYS A 51 -13.78 2.49 -24.26
CA LYS A 51 -14.56 1.62 -23.39
C LYS A 51 -14.53 0.18 -23.89
N ASP A 52 -14.79 -0.05 -25.17
CA ASP A 52 -14.73 -1.40 -25.76
C ASP A 52 -13.32 -2.01 -25.63
N ASN A 53 -12.27 -1.20 -25.85
CA ASN A 53 -10.88 -1.63 -25.66
C ASN A 53 -10.58 -1.99 -24.20
N TYR A 54 -11.04 -1.18 -23.26
CA TYR A 54 -10.81 -1.38 -21.84
C TYR A 54 -11.58 -2.61 -21.31
N ASP A 55 -12.83 -2.80 -21.72
CA ASP A 55 -13.63 -3.98 -21.38
C ASP A 55 -12.97 -5.28 -21.88
N PHE A 56 -12.35 -5.26 -23.06
CA PHE A 56 -11.55 -6.37 -23.55
C PHE A 56 -10.24 -6.54 -22.75
N PHE A 57 -9.57 -5.45 -22.41
CA PHE A 57 -8.33 -5.48 -21.64
C PHE A 57 -8.52 -6.14 -20.27
N LEU A 58 -9.62 -5.85 -19.57
CA LEU A 58 -9.95 -6.44 -18.28
C LEU A 58 -10.20 -7.96 -18.32
N GLN A 59 -10.42 -8.54 -19.50
CA GLN A 59 -10.58 -9.99 -19.68
C GLN A 59 -9.24 -10.71 -19.87
N LEU A 60 -8.15 -9.97 -20.07
CA LEU A 60 -6.82 -10.56 -20.25
C LEU A 60 -6.34 -11.18 -18.93
N PRO A 61 -5.61 -12.32 -19.00
CA PRO A 61 -5.08 -12.94 -17.80
C PRO A 61 -3.99 -12.06 -17.17
N GLU A 62 -4.00 -12.01 -15.85
CA GLU A 62 -2.99 -11.30 -15.06
C GLU A 62 -1.62 -11.99 -15.14
N ILE A 63 -0.56 -11.20 -15.05
CA ILE A 63 0.80 -11.71 -14.96
C ILE A 63 1.05 -12.18 -13.53
N ASP A 64 1.41 -13.44 -13.36
CA ASP A 64 1.87 -13.97 -12.07
C ASP A 64 3.15 -13.23 -11.63
N PRO A 65 3.14 -12.52 -10.48
CA PRO A 65 4.31 -11.80 -9.99
C PRO A 65 5.55 -12.70 -9.80
N ALA A 66 5.37 -14.00 -9.58
CA ALA A 66 6.49 -14.96 -9.47
C ALA A 66 7.27 -15.13 -10.79
N GLN A 67 6.70 -14.72 -11.93
CA GLN A 67 7.37 -14.73 -13.23
C GLN A 67 8.26 -13.48 -13.45
N LEU A 68 8.18 -12.49 -12.57
CA LEU A 68 9.00 -11.28 -12.65
C LEU A 68 10.36 -11.53 -12.01
N GLU A 69 11.42 -11.55 -12.82
CA GLU A 69 12.80 -11.75 -12.34
C GLU A 69 13.27 -10.67 -11.36
N ARG A 70 12.72 -9.46 -11.46
CA ARG A 70 13.04 -8.33 -10.60
C ARG A 70 11.87 -7.36 -10.52
N ILE A 71 11.82 -6.60 -9.44
CA ILE A 71 10.91 -5.47 -9.29
C ILE A 71 11.66 -4.17 -9.61
N ASP A 72 11.23 -3.50 -10.67
CA ASP A 72 11.70 -2.17 -11.08
C ASP A 72 10.51 -1.29 -11.50
N ILE A 73 10.79 -0.07 -11.97
CA ILE A 73 9.76 0.88 -12.41
C ILE A 73 8.86 0.28 -13.49
N ARG A 74 9.37 -0.60 -14.36
CA ARG A 74 8.60 -1.22 -15.43
C ARG A 74 7.82 -2.43 -14.91
N THR A 75 8.48 -3.35 -14.23
CA THR A 75 7.87 -4.63 -13.84
C THR A 75 6.87 -4.48 -12.70
N SER A 76 7.04 -3.49 -11.81
CA SER A 76 6.03 -3.17 -10.80
C SER A 76 4.68 -2.78 -11.41
N GLN A 77 4.68 -2.18 -12.61
CA GLN A 77 3.45 -1.77 -13.31
C GLN A 77 2.76 -2.91 -14.05
N LEU A 78 3.34 -4.11 -14.01
CA LEU A 78 2.71 -5.34 -14.51
C LEU A 78 2.01 -6.12 -13.40
N ILE A 79 2.11 -5.66 -12.16
CA ILE A 79 1.38 -6.23 -11.03
C ILE A 79 0.09 -5.43 -10.87
N THR A 80 -1.04 -6.12 -10.72
CA THR A 80 -2.36 -5.51 -10.52
C THR A 80 -2.33 -4.52 -9.35
N PRO A 81 -2.68 -3.24 -9.56
CA PRO A 81 -2.84 -2.29 -8.46
C PRO A 81 -4.09 -2.65 -7.66
N LEU A 82 -3.98 -2.69 -6.32
CA LEU A 82 -5.15 -2.91 -5.43
C LEU A 82 -5.63 -1.61 -4.77
N PHE A 83 -5.30 -0.48 -5.40
CA PHE A 83 -5.80 0.85 -5.07
C PHE A 83 -6.05 1.60 -6.37
N GLU A 84 -7.33 1.78 -6.72
CA GLU A 84 -7.76 2.31 -8.01
C GLU A 84 -8.97 3.25 -7.86
N TYR A 85 -9.11 4.20 -8.78
CA TYR A 85 -10.29 5.05 -8.94
C TYR A 85 -10.77 5.80 -7.67
N SER A 86 -9.81 6.21 -6.82
CA SER A 86 -10.09 6.99 -5.61
C SER A 86 -10.69 8.36 -5.92
N GLY A 87 -11.45 8.91 -4.97
CA GLY A 87 -11.99 10.28 -5.04
C GLY A 87 -10.96 11.40 -4.79
N ALA A 88 -9.67 11.13 -4.98
CA ALA A 88 -8.61 12.12 -4.82
C ALA A 88 -8.65 13.19 -5.94
N CYS A 89 -7.98 14.31 -5.73
CA CYS A 89 -7.88 15.37 -6.73
C CYS A 89 -7.19 14.87 -8.03
N SER A 90 -7.53 15.50 -9.16
CA SER A 90 -6.82 15.28 -10.42
C SER A 90 -5.33 15.61 -10.23
N GLY A 91 -4.46 14.63 -10.51
CA GLY A 91 -3.01 14.78 -10.31
C GLY A 91 -2.55 14.76 -8.85
N CYS A 92 -3.33 14.16 -7.93
CA CYS A 92 -2.95 14.02 -6.53
C CYS A 92 -1.54 13.40 -6.37
N GLY A 93 -0.70 14.04 -5.57
CA GLY A 93 0.66 13.58 -5.28
C GLY A 93 0.75 12.42 -4.29
N GLU A 94 -0.34 12.06 -3.60
CA GLU A 94 -0.35 11.02 -2.57
C GLU A 94 -0.63 9.62 -3.14
N THR A 95 -1.64 9.51 -4.01
CA THR A 95 -2.18 8.23 -4.48
C THR A 95 -1.18 7.35 -5.25
N PRO A 96 -0.21 7.86 -6.03
CA PRO A 96 0.77 7.00 -6.69
C PRO A 96 1.63 6.17 -5.73
N TYR A 97 1.92 6.71 -4.54
CA TYR A 97 2.68 5.99 -3.51
C TYR A 97 1.86 4.81 -2.94
N ILE A 98 0.58 5.05 -2.64
CA ILE A 98 -0.33 4.01 -2.14
C ILE A 98 -0.56 2.95 -3.21
N LYS A 99 -0.76 3.34 -4.47
CA LYS A 99 -0.89 2.40 -5.59
C LYS A 99 0.34 1.49 -5.71
N LEU A 100 1.54 2.07 -5.67
CA LEU A 100 2.77 1.27 -5.73
C LEU A 100 2.89 0.34 -4.52
N LEU A 101 2.53 0.81 -3.33
CA LEU A 101 2.51 0.00 -2.12
C LEU A 101 1.60 -1.23 -2.26
N THR A 102 0.40 -1.07 -2.81
CA THR A 102 -0.53 -2.19 -3.01
C THR A 102 -0.06 -3.16 -4.09
N GLN A 103 0.67 -2.70 -5.11
CA GLN A 103 1.30 -3.60 -6.09
C GLN A 103 2.40 -4.47 -5.46
N LEU A 104 3.12 -3.97 -4.46
CA LEU A 104 4.23 -4.69 -3.84
C LEU A 104 3.81 -5.65 -2.73
N TYR A 105 2.78 -5.29 -1.96
CA TYR A 105 2.41 -6.03 -0.74
C TYR A 105 0.91 -6.28 -0.59
N GLY A 106 0.08 -5.88 -1.56
CA GLY A 106 -1.37 -5.75 -1.39
C GLY A 106 -2.10 -7.03 -0.95
N ASP A 107 -1.58 -8.20 -1.30
CA ASP A 107 -2.15 -9.50 -0.96
C ASP A 107 -2.01 -9.90 0.53
N ARG A 108 -1.24 -9.12 1.30
CA ARG A 108 -0.96 -9.32 2.73
C ARG A 108 -0.82 -8.00 3.50
N LEU A 109 -1.36 -6.92 2.93
CA LEU A 109 -1.23 -5.56 3.43
C LEU A 109 -2.30 -5.25 4.47
N LEU A 110 -1.90 -4.75 5.64
CA LEU A 110 -2.77 -4.20 6.67
C LEU A 110 -2.49 -2.70 6.80
N ILE A 111 -3.50 -1.86 6.61
CA ILE A 111 -3.36 -0.39 6.62
C ILE A 111 -4.10 0.19 7.82
N ALA A 112 -3.35 0.79 8.74
CA ALA A 112 -3.85 1.76 9.69
C ALA A 112 -3.68 3.15 9.07
N ASN A 113 -4.80 3.85 8.80
CA ASN A 113 -4.78 5.14 8.13
C ASN A 113 -5.22 6.25 9.08
N ALA A 114 -4.40 7.29 9.25
CA ALA A 114 -4.77 8.48 10.02
C ALA A 114 -5.86 9.26 9.29
N THR A 115 -6.70 9.97 10.03
CA THR A 115 -7.70 10.85 9.41
C THR A 115 -7.01 12.00 8.66
N GLY A 116 -7.38 12.21 7.40
CA GLY A 116 -6.77 13.21 6.51
C GLY A 116 -7.20 12.98 5.06
N CYS A 117 -6.50 13.58 4.08
CA CYS A 117 -6.82 13.35 2.67
C CYS A 117 -6.84 11.86 2.32
N SER A 118 -5.86 11.10 2.81
CA SER A 118 -5.75 9.66 2.59
C SER A 118 -6.90 8.83 3.14
N SER A 119 -7.54 9.25 4.23
CA SER A 119 -8.77 8.58 4.70
C SER A 119 -10.01 9.01 3.90
N ILE A 120 -10.05 10.26 3.43
CA ILE A 120 -11.18 10.77 2.64
C ILE A 120 -11.21 10.11 1.26
N TYR A 121 -10.12 10.14 0.50
CA TYR A 121 -10.12 9.45 -0.80
C TYR A 121 -10.02 7.94 -0.66
N GLY A 122 -9.59 7.43 0.51
CA GLY A 122 -9.35 6.01 0.77
C GLY A 122 -10.53 5.24 1.38
N GLY A 123 -11.54 5.92 1.94
CA GLY A 123 -12.62 5.26 2.67
C GLY A 123 -13.89 6.10 2.87
N ASN A 124 -14.22 7.02 1.96
CA ASN A 124 -15.47 7.78 2.02
C ASN A 124 -16.64 6.97 1.41
N LEU A 125 -17.35 6.23 2.26
CA LEU A 125 -18.48 5.39 1.87
C LEU A 125 -19.53 6.17 1.06
N PRO A 126 -20.19 5.52 0.06
CA PRO A 126 -20.25 4.07 -0.15
C PRO A 126 -19.13 3.49 -1.03
N THR A 127 -18.21 4.29 -1.56
CA THR A 127 -17.14 3.79 -2.45
C THR A 127 -15.81 3.66 -1.72
N THR A 128 -15.05 2.61 -2.06
CA THR A 128 -13.68 2.39 -1.58
C THR A 128 -12.77 2.11 -2.78
N PRO A 129 -11.60 2.76 -2.88
CA PRO A 129 -10.63 2.48 -3.93
C PRO A 129 -9.78 1.23 -3.68
N TYR A 130 -9.81 0.69 -2.46
CA TYR A 130 -9.12 -0.55 -2.14
C TYR A 130 -9.93 -1.73 -2.66
N THR A 131 -9.28 -2.58 -3.45
CA THR A 131 -9.89 -3.75 -4.09
C THR A 131 -9.11 -5.03 -3.77
N THR A 132 -9.56 -6.15 -4.30
CA THR A 132 -8.90 -7.45 -4.18
C THR A 132 -8.33 -7.91 -5.51
N ASN A 133 -7.34 -8.80 -5.44
CA ASN A 133 -6.86 -9.53 -6.60
C ASN A 133 -7.85 -10.64 -7.01
N ALA A 134 -7.51 -11.40 -8.06
CA ALA A 134 -8.34 -12.49 -8.58
C ALA A 134 -8.64 -13.61 -7.57
N GLU A 135 -7.83 -13.77 -6.52
CA GLU A 135 -8.10 -14.74 -5.44
C GLU A 135 -8.86 -14.14 -4.25
N GLY A 136 -9.38 -12.92 -4.38
CA GLY A 136 -10.12 -12.24 -3.33
C GLY A 136 -9.24 -11.68 -2.20
N ARG A 137 -7.93 -11.53 -2.43
CA ARG A 137 -6.97 -11.00 -1.45
C ARG A 137 -6.63 -9.55 -1.76
N GLY A 138 -6.65 -8.70 -0.75
CA GLY A 138 -6.31 -7.30 -0.89
C GLY A 138 -6.05 -6.62 0.45
N PRO A 139 -5.76 -5.31 0.42
CA PRO A 139 -5.44 -4.57 1.63
C PRO A 139 -6.62 -4.55 2.60
N ALA A 140 -6.39 -4.95 3.85
CA ALA A 140 -7.34 -4.66 4.92
C ALA A 140 -7.08 -3.25 5.42
N TRP A 141 -8.03 -2.35 5.20
CA TRP A 141 -7.89 -0.93 5.50
C TRP A 141 -8.80 -0.52 6.65
N ALA A 142 -8.27 0.27 7.59
CA ALA A 142 -9.06 0.88 8.64
C ALA A 142 -8.54 2.29 8.98
N ASN A 143 -9.47 3.18 9.31
CA ASN A 143 -9.19 4.47 9.92
C ASN A 143 -9.79 4.48 11.33
N SER A 144 -8.94 4.72 12.34
CA SER A 144 -9.38 4.99 13.71
C SER A 144 -9.67 6.49 13.86
N LEU A 145 -8.71 7.27 14.39
CA LEU A 145 -8.84 8.71 14.55
C LEU A 145 -7.66 9.44 13.87
N PHE A 146 -7.59 10.75 14.10
CA PHE A 146 -6.52 11.57 13.56
C PHE A 146 -5.24 11.43 14.39
N GLU A 147 -5.37 11.31 15.70
CA GLU A 147 -4.30 11.36 16.69
C GLU A 147 -3.66 10.01 16.99
N ASP A 148 -4.37 8.89 16.82
CA ASP A 148 -4.01 7.57 17.37
C ASP A 148 -3.47 6.57 16.33
N ASN A 149 -3.22 7.02 15.10
CA ASN A 149 -2.94 6.09 14.00
C ASN A 149 -1.68 5.24 14.23
N ALA A 150 -0.67 5.78 14.91
CA ALA A 150 0.57 5.06 15.20
C ALA A 150 0.27 3.87 16.13
N GLU A 151 -0.40 4.16 17.24
CA GLU A 151 -0.80 3.22 18.28
C GLU A 151 -1.81 2.20 17.76
N PHE A 152 -2.72 2.65 16.90
CA PHE A 152 -3.69 1.80 16.22
C PHE A 152 -3.01 0.75 15.33
N GLY A 153 -2.04 1.17 14.50
CA GLY A 153 -1.25 0.26 13.68
C GLY A 153 -0.31 -0.65 14.48
N LEU A 154 0.23 -0.17 15.60
CA LEU A 154 0.95 -1.02 16.56
C LEU A 154 0.04 -2.13 17.09
N GLY A 155 -1.23 -1.83 17.39
CA GLY A 155 -2.23 -2.84 17.76
C GLY A 155 -2.39 -3.94 16.71
N PHE A 156 -2.30 -3.61 15.41
CA PHE A 156 -2.33 -4.62 14.35
C PHE A 156 -1.12 -5.56 14.42
N ARG A 157 0.09 -5.01 14.64
CA ARG A 157 1.32 -5.80 14.78
C ARG A 157 1.24 -6.79 15.93
N LEU A 158 0.91 -6.28 17.12
CA LEU A 158 0.77 -7.11 18.32
C LEU A 158 -0.28 -8.21 18.13
N THR A 159 -1.37 -7.90 17.44
CA THR A 159 -2.43 -8.87 17.13
C THR A 159 -1.94 -9.97 16.19
N VAL A 160 -1.26 -9.61 15.09
CA VAL A 160 -0.67 -10.57 14.15
C VAL A 160 0.34 -11.48 14.85
N ASP A 161 1.21 -10.93 15.71
CA ASP A 161 2.17 -11.71 16.48
C ASP A 161 1.49 -12.70 17.43
N GLN A 162 0.46 -12.24 18.15
CA GLN A 162 -0.27 -13.08 19.07
C GLN A 162 -1.01 -14.22 18.35
N HIS A 163 -1.61 -13.95 17.18
CA HIS A 163 -2.21 -15.00 16.36
C HIS A 163 -1.15 -15.98 15.83
N ARG A 164 0.00 -15.50 15.35
CA ARG A 164 1.10 -16.37 14.93
C ARG A 164 1.56 -17.28 16.08
N ALA A 165 1.77 -16.72 17.27
CA ALA A 165 2.15 -17.49 18.46
C ALA A 165 1.10 -18.55 18.84
N ARG A 166 -0.20 -18.20 18.73
CA ARG A 166 -1.30 -19.16 18.93
C ARG A 166 -1.26 -20.28 17.88
N VAL A 167 -1.10 -19.94 16.60
CA VAL A 167 -1.04 -20.92 15.51
C VAL A 167 0.14 -21.87 15.69
N LEU A 168 1.33 -21.37 16.02
CA LEU A 168 2.51 -22.20 16.25
C LEU A 168 2.33 -23.13 17.46
N ARG A 169 1.66 -22.66 18.52
CA ARG A 169 1.33 -23.50 19.68
C ARG A 169 0.35 -24.62 19.33
N LEU A 170 -0.69 -24.34 18.55
CA LEU A 170 -1.65 -25.35 18.07
C LEU A 170 -0.98 -26.32 17.08
N LEU A 171 -0.11 -25.82 16.20
CA LEU A 171 0.68 -26.64 15.29
C LEU A 171 1.56 -27.62 16.09
N ASN A 172 2.20 -27.15 17.17
CA ASN A 172 3.03 -27.99 18.04
C ASN A 172 2.23 -29.06 18.80
N SER A 173 1.01 -28.76 19.26
CA SER A 173 0.18 -29.75 19.94
C SER A 173 -0.30 -30.85 19.00
N LEU A 174 -0.53 -30.52 17.73
CA LEU A 174 -0.96 -31.46 16.68
C LEU A 174 0.19 -32.08 15.88
N ALA A 175 1.43 -31.61 16.08
CA ALA A 175 2.62 -32.08 15.35
C ALA A 175 2.79 -33.61 15.33
N PRO A 176 2.53 -34.37 16.43
CA PRO A 176 2.67 -35.84 16.40
C PRO A 176 1.72 -36.55 15.41
N GLN A 177 0.66 -35.88 14.96
CA GLN A 177 -0.34 -36.41 14.03
C GLN A 177 -0.14 -35.90 12.60
N LEU A 178 0.80 -34.96 12.39
CA LEU A 178 1.06 -34.31 11.11
C LEU A 178 2.39 -34.79 10.51
N PRO A 179 2.57 -34.70 9.18
CA PRO A 179 3.86 -34.99 8.56
C PRO A 179 4.95 -34.06 9.09
N GLU A 180 6.05 -34.63 9.59
CA GLU A 180 7.17 -33.90 10.17
C GLU A 180 7.74 -32.84 9.21
N GLN A 181 7.85 -33.17 7.92
CA GLN A 181 8.32 -32.24 6.90
C GLN A 181 7.44 -30.99 6.77
N LEU A 182 6.12 -31.15 6.85
CA LEU A 182 5.18 -30.04 6.76
C LEU A 182 5.25 -29.16 8.02
N VAL A 183 5.33 -29.77 9.20
CA VAL A 183 5.47 -29.04 10.48
C VAL A 183 6.74 -28.19 10.47
N ASN A 184 7.88 -28.79 10.11
CA ASN A 184 9.15 -28.08 10.03
C ASN A 184 9.08 -26.93 9.02
N ALA A 185 8.48 -27.17 7.84
CA ALA A 185 8.32 -26.14 6.83
C ALA A 185 7.41 -24.98 7.30
N LEU A 186 6.32 -25.28 8.02
CA LEU A 186 5.39 -24.30 8.59
C LEU A 186 6.03 -23.42 9.68
N GLN A 187 7.09 -23.90 10.33
CA GLN A 187 7.82 -23.19 11.39
C GLN A 187 9.00 -22.36 10.89
N MET A 188 9.48 -22.59 9.66
CA MET A 188 10.55 -21.77 9.09
C MET A 188 10.15 -20.30 9.03
N ASP A 189 11.05 -19.39 9.37
CA ASP A 189 10.85 -17.96 9.14
C ASP A 189 11.23 -17.56 7.70
N ASP A 190 10.89 -16.33 7.30
CA ASP A 190 11.28 -15.72 6.01
C ASP A 190 10.90 -16.49 4.73
N VAL A 191 9.83 -17.27 4.79
CA VAL A 191 9.26 -17.95 3.61
C VAL A 191 8.35 -17.00 2.84
N ALA A 192 8.53 -16.91 1.52
CA ALA A 192 7.67 -16.13 0.65
C ALA A 192 6.18 -16.54 0.77
N PRO A 193 5.23 -15.60 0.54
CA PRO A 193 3.80 -15.87 0.75
C PRO A 193 3.24 -17.07 -0.04
N GLU A 194 3.64 -17.24 -1.30
CA GLU A 194 3.10 -18.31 -2.17
C GLU A 194 3.45 -19.73 -1.70
N PRO A 195 4.73 -20.09 -1.46
CA PRO A 195 5.05 -21.38 -0.83
C PRO A 195 4.33 -21.59 0.51
N ARG A 196 4.23 -20.55 1.34
CA ARG A 196 3.53 -20.63 2.62
C ARG A 196 2.05 -20.98 2.46
N ARG A 197 1.37 -20.35 1.49
CA ARG A 197 -0.05 -20.62 1.21
C ARG A 197 -0.29 -22.05 0.75
N LYS A 198 0.62 -22.63 -0.04
CA LYS A 198 0.55 -24.04 -0.44
C LYS A 198 0.65 -24.97 0.78
N GLN A 199 1.59 -24.70 1.68
CA GLN A 199 1.72 -25.45 2.94
C GLN A 199 0.48 -25.32 3.83
N ILE A 200 -0.12 -24.12 3.92
CA ILE A 200 -1.36 -23.90 4.66
C ILE A 200 -2.54 -24.66 4.04
N ALA A 201 -2.63 -24.70 2.71
CA ALA A 201 -3.66 -25.46 2.02
C ALA A 201 -3.52 -26.97 2.30
N GLU A 202 -2.31 -27.50 2.24
CA GLU A 202 -2.00 -28.89 2.61
C GLU A 202 -2.36 -29.17 4.08
N LEU A 203 -1.97 -28.28 5.00
CA LEU A 203 -2.32 -28.37 6.42
C LEU A 203 -3.85 -28.43 6.61
N ARG A 204 -4.61 -27.54 5.95
CA ARG A 204 -6.07 -27.53 6.02
C ARG A 204 -6.70 -28.82 5.49
N THR A 205 -6.15 -29.41 4.43
CA THR A 205 -6.60 -30.72 3.92
C THR A 205 -6.38 -31.83 4.95
N LEU A 206 -5.23 -31.86 5.62
CA LEU A 206 -4.94 -32.86 6.65
C LEU A 206 -5.83 -32.69 7.90
N LEU A 207 -5.99 -31.45 8.37
CA LEU A 207 -6.81 -31.14 9.55
C LEU A 207 -8.30 -31.43 9.35
N ALA A 208 -8.78 -31.55 8.10
CA ALA A 208 -10.18 -31.86 7.83
C ALA A 208 -10.63 -33.24 8.34
N SER A 209 -9.70 -34.17 8.57
CA SER A 209 -10.00 -35.48 9.16
C SER A 209 -9.80 -35.53 10.69
N PHE A 210 -9.35 -34.43 11.29
CA PHE A 210 -9.04 -34.39 12.72
C PHE A 210 -10.28 -33.94 13.50
N GLU A 211 -10.62 -34.69 14.54
CA GLU A 211 -11.67 -34.31 15.48
C GLU A 211 -11.09 -33.39 16.57
N GLY A 212 -11.83 -32.35 16.93
CA GLY A 212 -11.47 -31.45 18.04
C GLY A 212 -11.55 -29.97 17.72
N GLU A 213 -11.50 -29.16 18.77
CA GLU A 213 -11.51 -27.70 18.66
C GLU A 213 -10.15 -27.17 18.18
N ASP A 214 -9.04 -27.73 18.64
CA ASP A 214 -7.68 -27.30 18.28
C ASP A 214 -7.41 -27.38 16.77
N ALA A 215 -7.84 -28.47 16.12
CA ALA A 215 -7.68 -28.64 14.67
C ALA A 215 -8.51 -27.60 13.88
N ARG A 216 -9.75 -27.33 14.31
CA ARG A 216 -10.60 -26.31 13.70
C ARG A 216 -10.02 -24.91 13.87
N GLN A 217 -9.53 -24.58 15.07
CA GLN A 217 -8.89 -23.30 15.35
C GLN A 217 -7.58 -23.12 14.56
N LEU A 218 -6.77 -24.17 14.46
CA LEU A 218 -5.54 -24.14 13.66
C LEU A 218 -5.86 -23.90 12.19
N ALA A 219 -6.85 -24.60 11.63
CA ALA A 219 -7.26 -24.43 10.23
C ALA A 219 -7.80 -23.01 9.93
N ALA A 220 -8.54 -22.42 10.87
CA ALA A 220 -9.08 -21.07 10.76
C ALA A 220 -7.99 -20.01 10.77
N ASP A 221 -7.06 -20.08 11.73
CA ASP A 221 -6.05 -19.05 11.95
C ASP A 221 -4.77 -19.26 11.12
N ALA A 222 -4.61 -20.38 10.39
CA ALA A 222 -3.38 -20.75 9.70
C ALA A 222 -2.81 -19.65 8.77
N ASP A 223 -3.66 -18.76 8.23
CA ASP A 223 -3.21 -17.64 7.39
C ASP A 223 -2.32 -16.64 8.13
N TYR A 224 -2.28 -16.63 9.47
CA TYR A 224 -1.31 -15.85 10.25
C TYR A 224 0.12 -16.41 10.20
N LEU A 225 0.35 -17.57 9.56
CA LEU A 225 1.70 -18.02 9.21
C LEU A 225 2.26 -17.30 7.97
N VAL A 226 1.40 -16.69 7.15
CA VAL A 226 1.83 -15.76 6.09
C VAL A 226 2.16 -14.42 6.74
N ASP A 227 3.39 -13.94 6.55
CA ASP A 227 3.81 -12.64 7.06
C ASP A 227 2.92 -11.51 6.55
N LYS A 228 2.49 -10.61 7.45
CA LYS A 228 1.62 -9.49 7.15
C LYS A 228 2.44 -8.20 7.11
N SER A 229 2.27 -7.42 6.04
CA SER A 229 2.94 -6.13 5.88
C SER A 229 2.05 -5.05 6.50
N ILE A 230 2.45 -4.52 7.65
CA ILE A 230 1.66 -3.53 8.39
C ILE A 230 2.15 -2.13 8.07
N TRP A 231 1.25 -1.28 7.60
CA TRP A 231 1.53 0.08 7.17
C TRP A 231 0.66 1.10 7.90
N LEU A 232 1.30 2.11 8.46
CA LEU A 232 0.70 3.22 9.16
C LEU A 232 0.81 4.44 8.24
N ILE A 233 -0.29 4.77 7.58
CA ILE A 233 -0.34 5.79 6.53
C ILE A 233 -1.00 7.05 7.06
N GLY A 234 -0.41 8.22 6.82
CA GLY A 234 -1.05 9.48 7.18
C GLY A 234 -0.32 10.69 6.61
N GLY A 235 -0.98 11.85 6.65
CA GLY A 235 -0.39 13.11 6.18
C GLY A 235 0.60 13.73 7.17
N ASP A 236 1.23 14.83 6.76
CA ASP A 236 2.16 15.56 7.63
C ASP A 236 1.50 16.13 8.90
N GLY A 237 0.23 16.55 8.83
CA GLY A 237 -0.48 17.03 10.02
C GLY A 237 -0.68 15.96 11.10
N TRP A 238 -0.74 14.68 10.73
CA TRP A 238 -0.71 13.60 11.71
C TRP A 238 0.71 13.43 12.27
N ALA A 239 1.66 13.15 11.39
CA ALA A 239 2.99 12.70 11.79
C ALA A 239 3.84 13.78 12.47
N TYR A 240 3.71 15.04 12.05
CA TYR A 240 4.52 16.13 12.60
C TYR A 240 3.86 16.77 13.82
N ASP A 241 2.52 16.80 13.86
CA ASP A 241 1.72 17.53 14.83
C ASP A 241 0.98 16.63 15.81
N ILE A 242 -0.29 16.26 15.53
CA ILE A 242 -1.20 15.71 16.55
C ILE A 242 -0.83 14.29 16.98
N GLY A 243 -0.40 13.45 16.04
CA GLY A 243 -0.02 12.05 16.29
C GLY A 243 1.47 11.85 16.51
N PHE A 244 2.26 12.93 16.59
CA PHE A 244 3.72 12.80 16.72
C PHE A 244 4.14 12.06 17.99
N GLY A 245 3.45 12.27 19.12
CA GLY A 245 3.79 11.58 20.36
C GLY A 245 3.60 10.06 20.27
N GLY A 246 2.50 9.63 19.65
CA GLY A 246 2.23 8.22 19.36
C GLY A 246 3.23 7.64 18.36
N LEU A 247 3.51 8.37 17.29
CA LEU A 247 4.49 7.99 16.27
C LEU A 247 5.90 7.81 16.87
N ASP A 248 6.33 8.77 17.68
CA ASP A 248 7.61 8.72 18.40
C ASP A 248 7.68 7.50 19.32
N HIS A 249 6.62 7.24 20.09
CA HIS A 249 6.55 6.07 20.95
C HIS A 249 6.65 4.77 20.15
N VAL A 250 5.84 4.60 19.11
CA VAL A 250 5.80 3.39 18.29
C VAL A 250 7.14 3.13 17.60
N LEU A 251 7.78 4.17 17.05
CA LEU A 251 9.09 4.05 16.41
C LEU A 251 10.25 3.90 17.41
N SER A 252 10.05 4.22 18.69
CA SER A 252 11.03 3.91 19.74
C SER A 252 11.06 2.42 20.10
N LEU A 253 10.02 1.67 19.74
CA LEU A 253 9.93 0.22 19.92
C LEU A 253 10.61 -0.53 18.77
N THR A 254 10.87 -1.82 18.97
CA THR A 254 11.50 -2.70 17.97
C THR A 254 10.49 -3.46 17.11
N GLU A 255 9.22 -3.09 17.19
CA GLU A 255 8.13 -3.79 16.51
C GLU A 255 8.20 -3.56 14.98
N ASN A 256 7.97 -4.62 14.21
CA ASN A 256 8.08 -4.55 12.75
C ASN A 256 6.83 -3.90 12.13
N VAL A 257 6.89 -2.57 11.99
CA VAL A 257 5.87 -1.74 11.36
C VAL A 257 6.48 -0.80 10.32
N ASN A 258 5.71 -0.47 9.29
CA ASN A 258 6.12 0.48 8.26
C ASN A 258 5.30 1.75 8.38
N VAL A 259 5.92 2.92 8.35
CA VAL A 259 5.22 4.21 8.40
C VAL A 259 5.40 4.93 7.06
N LEU A 260 4.28 5.33 6.44
CA LEU A 260 4.28 6.17 5.23
C LEU A 260 3.65 7.53 5.55
N VAL A 261 4.50 8.55 5.60
CA VAL A 261 4.07 9.93 5.76
C VAL A 261 3.93 10.59 4.39
N LEU A 262 2.69 10.93 4.03
CA LEU A 262 2.33 11.65 2.81
C LEU A 262 2.48 13.15 3.07
N ASP A 263 3.70 13.67 2.90
CA ASP A 263 4.03 15.03 3.30
C ASP A 263 3.60 16.06 2.24
N THR A 264 2.44 16.68 2.47
CA THR A 264 1.89 17.75 1.62
C THR A 264 2.28 19.14 2.12
N GLN A 265 3.07 19.21 3.20
CA GLN A 265 3.55 20.43 3.83
C GLN A 265 2.45 21.38 4.32
N CYS A 266 1.21 20.90 4.46
CA CYS A 266 0.08 21.61 5.02
C CYS A 266 -1.05 20.63 5.39
N TYR A 267 -2.06 21.09 6.11
CA TYR A 267 -3.26 20.27 6.35
C TYR A 267 -4.16 20.35 5.12
N SER A 268 -3.87 19.52 4.11
CA SER A 268 -4.55 19.56 2.81
C SER A 268 -6.08 19.43 2.94
N ASN A 269 -6.56 18.42 3.70
CA ASN A 269 -7.98 18.09 3.80
C ASN A 269 -8.85 19.21 4.36
N THR A 270 -8.37 19.90 5.40
CA THR A 270 -9.14 20.94 6.10
C THR A 270 -8.95 22.33 5.48
N GLY A 271 -8.29 22.39 4.32
CA GLY A 271 -8.18 23.58 3.49
C GLY A 271 -6.90 24.38 3.70
N GLY A 272 -5.77 23.71 3.92
CA GLY A 272 -4.43 24.30 3.80
C GLY A 272 -3.94 25.06 5.04
N GLN A 273 -4.22 24.55 6.24
CA GLN A 273 -3.66 25.08 7.49
C GLN A 273 -2.16 24.77 7.60
N GLN A 274 -1.44 25.67 8.27
CA GLN A 274 -0.02 25.49 8.57
C GLN A 274 0.21 24.25 9.45
N SER A 275 1.19 23.42 9.08
CA SER A 275 1.70 22.31 9.90
C SER A 275 3.13 22.58 10.39
N LYS A 276 3.64 21.74 11.29
CA LYS A 276 5.07 21.74 11.60
C LYS A 276 5.93 21.31 10.41
N ALA A 277 5.39 20.64 9.40
CA ALA A 277 6.09 20.30 8.16
C ALA A 277 6.16 21.46 7.14
N THR A 278 5.27 22.46 7.21
CA THR A 278 5.28 23.61 6.30
C THR A 278 6.68 24.28 6.22
N PRO A 279 7.20 24.62 5.03
CA PRO A 279 8.49 25.30 4.87
C PRO A 279 8.51 26.73 5.41
N LEU A 280 9.71 27.25 5.68
CA LEU A 280 9.92 28.67 5.98
C LEU A 280 9.42 29.53 4.80
N GLY A 281 8.64 30.57 5.09
CA GLY A 281 8.12 31.51 4.09
C GLY A 281 6.86 31.05 3.34
N ALA A 282 6.44 29.79 3.46
CA ALA A 282 5.21 29.32 2.81
C ALA A 282 3.97 29.96 3.44
N VAL A 283 3.04 30.41 2.59
CA VAL A 283 1.77 31.04 2.99
C VAL A 283 0.69 29.97 3.08
N THR A 284 0.06 29.86 4.24
CA THR A 284 -0.99 28.89 4.58
C THR A 284 -2.00 29.56 5.52
N LYS A 285 -3.15 28.94 5.81
CA LYS A 285 -4.01 29.43 6.91
C LYS A 285 -3.27 29.32 8.23
N PHE A 286 -3.34 30.36 9.07
CA PHE A 286 -2.51 30.57 10.27
C PHE A 286 -1.03 30.87 10.01
N GLY A 287 -0.66 31.09 8.74
CA GLY A 287 0.65 31.48 8.27
C GLY A 287 0.55 32.53 7.16
N GLU A 288 -0.37 33.49 7.29
CA GLU A 288 -0.75 34.44 6.23
C GLU A 288 0.40 35.37 5.80
N HIS A 289 1.35 35.60 6.70
CA HIS A 289 2.58 36.38 6.44
C HIS A 289 3.79 35.49 6.13
N GLY A 290 3.55 34.23 5.76
CA GLY A 290 4.57 33.21 5.63
C GLY A 290 4.98 32.61 6.98
N LYS A 291 5.19 31.29 7.02
CA LYS A 291 5.69 30.62 8.22
C LYS A 291 7.05 31.19 8.61
N ARG A 292 7.20 31.57 9.89
CA ARG A 292 8.42 32.22 10.41
C ARG A 292 9.49 31.26 10.92
N LYS A 293 9.16 29.98 11.05
CA LYS A 293 10.06 28.93 11.55
C LYS A 293 10.35 27.93 10.44
N ALA A 294 11.54 27.32 10.50
CA ALA A 294 11.87 26.21 9.62
C ALA A 294 10.92 25.02 9.82
N ARG A 295 10.83 24.17 8.79
CA ARG A 295 10.18 22.85 8.86
C ARG A 295 10.82 22.03 9.97
N LYS A 296 10.01 21.33 10.77
CA LYS A 296 10.49 20.29 11.69
C LYS A 296 11.09 19.16 10.85
N ASP A 297 12.27 18.70 11.20
CA ASP A 297 12.89 17.56 10.52
C ASP A 297 12.53 16.25 11.24
N LEU A 298 11.44 15.61 10.78
CA LEU A 298 10.96 14.34 11.35
C LEU A 298 11.97 13.21 11.12
N GLY A 299 12.61 13.18 9.94
CA GLY A 299 13.60 12.16 9.60
C GLY A 299 14.78 12.20 10.56
N VAL A 300 15.35 13.38 10.81
CA VAL A 300 16.42 13.55 11.80
C VAL A 300 15.99 13.14 13.20
N SER A 301 14.77 13.51 13.63
CA SER A 301 14.27 13.07 14.95
C SER A 301 14.24 11.54 15.07
N MET A 302 13.74 10.84 14.04
CA MET A 302 13.63 9.37 14.08
C MET A 302 14.99 8.67 13.93
N MET A 303 15.93 9.24 13.17
CA MET A 303 17.30 8.70 13.04
C MET A 303 18.05 8.66 14.36
N MET A 304 17.71 9.51 15.34
CA MET A 304 18.37 9.52 16.65
C MET A 304 18.16 8.23 17.46
N TYR A 305 17.13 7.43 17.15
CA TYR A 305 16.92 6.13 17.79
C TYR A 305 17.94 5.06 17.36
N GLY A 306 18.63 5.25 16.23
CA GLY A 306 19.70 4.36 15.73
C GLY A 306 19.25 3.02 15.12
N HIS A 307 18.07 2.51 15.48
CA HIS A 307 17.51 1.25 14.96
C HIS A 307 16.35 1.44 13.98
N VAL A 308 15.82 2.67 13.87
CA VAL A 308 14.72 3.01 12.96
C VAL A 308 15.27 3.26 11.56
N TYR A 309 14.77 2.51 10.57
CA TYR A 309 15.05 2.80 9.17
C TYR A 309 14.29 4.07 8.73
N VAL A 310 15.01 5.04 8.17
CA VAL A 310 14.44 6.31 7.71
C VAL A 310 14.84 6.54 6.25
N ALA A 311 13.85 6.86 5.42
CA ALA A 311 14.06 7.28 4.04
C ALA A 311 13.15 8.44 3.68
N GLN A 312 13.63 9.33 2.81
CA GLN A 312 12.84 10.38 2.19
C GLN A 312 12.84 10.15 0.68
N ILE A 313 11.66 10.10 0.08
CA ILE A 313 11.47 9.71 -1.33
C ILE A 313 10.66 10.77 -2.09
N SER A 314 10.84 10.80 -3.41
CA SER A 314 10.07 11.64 -4.34
C SER A 314 9.91 10.91 -5.69
N LEU A 315 8.70 10.51 -6.04
CA LEU A 315 8.41 9.77 -7.29
C LEU A 315 8.65 10.61 -8.54
N GLY A 316 8.31 11.90 -8.50
CA GLY A 316 8.43 12.82 -9.65
C GLY A 316 9.83 13.39 -9.88
N GLY A 317 10.85 12.82 -9.24
CA GLY A 317 12.17 13.42 -9.04
C GLY A 317 12.64 14.42 -10.09
N ALA A 318 12.67 15.70 -9.71
CA ALA A 318 13.86 16.50 -9.90
C ALA A 318 14.50 16.65 -8.50
N ALA A 319 15.74 16.18 -8.37
CA ALA A 319 16.64 16.63 -7.32
C ALA A 319 17.15 18.03 -7.69
#